data_AF-A0A7W6TFN6-F1
#
_entry.id   AF-A0A7W6TFN6-F1
#
_cell.length_a   1.000
_cell.length_b   1.000
_cell.length_c   1.000
_cell.angle_alpha   90.00
_cell.angle_beta   90.00
_cell.angle_gamma   90.00
#
_symmetry.space_group_name_H-M   'P 1'
#
loop_
_entity.id
_entity.type
_entity.pdbx_description
1 polymer ?
#
loop_
_entity_poly.entity_id
_entity_poly.type
_entity_poly.pdbx_seq_one_letter_code
_entity_poly.pdbx_strand_id
1 'polypeptide(L)'
;MKSIIAGCLAAIAAMSASSAVAIEISMERGNATSKIIVTGTIVRGDAKRFKDFWDENAYDSWNFIVSLDSPGGSLMDGIEIGQFIRKNGAHTEIRRYSPEIAGQYYREERPDAECYSACALAFMGGVEREVAHDGKIGFHQFSGGTSTSATEAMETTQLISAFLAGYLRDMGAKPELFEHMSGTSPENMFVPSARELSALNIVPQLGFHEFKLMPKDGLIVATAVNERNPGPLERLYEIETLCWKKRPIINLYAVEDGQGLSPEMATRSTTHIDGFRIDTISGSYEYGKDNIRLYPNQRLLASLVIDPKVARALGGGSGMVAVNSYTASGVFISGRIEAPPGGDQAILASFRDCL
;
A
#
# COMPACT_ATOMS: atom_id res chain seq x y z
N MET A 1 -21.04 -63.56 47.04
CA MET A 1 -19.75 -62.97 46.62
C MET A 1 -19.32 -63.58 45.29
N LYS A 2 -19.58 -62.88 44.18
CA LYS A 2 -18.89 -63.10 42.89
C LYS A 2 -18.80 -61.74 42.21
N SER A 3 -17.59 -61.15 42.21
CA SER A 3 -17.27 -59.90 41.52
C SER A 3 -17.01 -60.18 40.04
N ILE A 4 -17.58 -59.34 39.18
CA ILE A 4 -17.31 -59.29 37.75
C ILE A 4 -16.26 -58.19 37.53
N ILE A 5 -15.10 -58.56 36.98
CA ILE A 5 -14.06 -57.62 36.57
C ILE A 5 -14.38 -57.18 35.13
N ALA A 6 -14.68 -55.90 34.94
CA ALA A 6 -14.77 -55.28 33.63
C ALA A 6 -13.43 -54.62 33.30
N GLY A 7 -12.74 -55.13 32.27
CA GLY A 7 -11.52 -54.56 31.73
C GLY A 7 -11.83 -53.36 30.82
N CYS A 8 -11.23 -52.21 31.13
CA CYS A 8 -11.33 -51.00 30.31
C CYS A 8 -10.17 -51.01 29.29
N LEU A 9 -10.49 -51.12 27.99
CA LEU A 9 -9.52 -50.85 26.91
C LEU A 9 -9.38 -49.34 26.74
N ALA A 10 -8.19 -48.79 27.01
CA ALA A 10 -7.84 -47.43 26.66
C ALA A 10 -7.44 -47.39 25.17
N ALA A 11 -8.22 -46.67 24.35
CA ALA A 11 -7.85 -46.35 22.98
C ALA A 11 -6.85 -45.18 22.99
N ILE A 12 -5.62 -45.44 22.56
CA ILE A 12 -4.60 -44.40 22.32
C ILE A 12 -4.92 -43.78 20.96
N ALA A 13 -5.48 -42.57 20.96
CA ALA A 13 -5.59 -41.76 19.76
C ALA A 13 -4.20 -41.20 19.42
N ALA A 14 -3.55 -41.73 18.39
CA ALA A 14 -2.33 -41.17 17.85
C ALA A 14 -2.68 -39.86 17.11
N MET A 15 -2.35 -38.71 17.71
CA MET A 15 -2.37 -37.43 16.99
C MET A 15 -1.18 -37.41 16.03
N SER A 16 -1.46 -37.50 14.74
CA SER A 16 -0.47 -37.29 13.68
C SER A 16 -0.08 -35.80 13.66
N ALA A 17 1.11 -35.48 14.15
CA ALA A 17 1.73 -34.18 13.94
C ALA A 17 2.06 -34.04 12.45
N SER A 18 1.23 -33.32 11.70
CA SER A 18 1.55 -32.96 10.31
C SER A 18 2.75 -32.03 10.35
N SER A 19 3.88 -32.46 9.79
CA SER A 19 5.05 -31.59 9.64
C SER A 19 4.66 -30.48 8.69
N ALA A 20 4.58 -29.23 9.17
CA ALA A 20 4.27 -28.10 8.31
C ALA A 20 5.31 -28.04 7.17
N VAL A 21 4.80 -28.07 5.93
CA VAL A 21 5.64 -27.95 4.74
C VAL A 21 6.05 -26.49 4.60
N ALA A 22 7.30 -26.28 4.23
CA ALA A 22 7.90 -24.97 4.06
C ALA A 22 7.24 -24.21 2.90
N ILE A 23 7.35 -22.87 2.86
CA ILE A 23 6.69 -22.08 1.80
C ILE A 23 7.05 -22.56 0.39
N GLU A 24 6.08 -22.46 -0.51
CA GLU A 24 6.26 -22.58 -1.95
C GLU A 24 6.49 -21.19 -2.53
N ILE A 25 7.55 -21.04 -3.32
CA ILE A 25 7.95 -19.77 -3.93
C ILE A 25 8.04 -19.99 -5.44
N SER A 26 7.44 -19.08 -6.19
CA SER A 26 7.44 -19.12 -7.66
C SER A 26 7.38 -17.71 -8.23
N MET A 27 7.63 -17.55 -9.52
CA MET A 27 7.69 -16.23 -10.16
C MET A 27 6.97 -16.24 -11.51
N GLU A 28 6.13 -15.23 -11.71
CA GLU A 28 5.59 -14.87 -13.02
C GLU A 28 6.33 -13.64 -13.54
N ARG A 29 6.88 -13.75 -14.75
CA ARG A 29 7.60 -12.64 -15.39
C ARG A 29 6.68 -11.89 -16.33
N GLY A 30 6.52 -10.60 -16.10
CA GLY A 30 5.83 -9.67 -16.99
C GLY A 30 6.79 -8.73 -17.71
N ASN A 31 6.23 -7.80 -18.48
CA ASN A 31 7.01 -6.73 -19.09
C ASN A 31 7.34 -5.68 -18.02
N ALA A 32 8.63 -5.51 -17.69
CA ALA A 32 9.17 -4.62 -16.65
C ALA A 32 8.74 -4.88 -15.19
N THR A 33 7.77 -5.77 -14.95
CA THR A 33 7.30 -6.17 -13.62
C THR A 33 7.36 -7.68 -13.46
N SER A 34 7.96 -8.17 -12.38
CA SER A 34 7.91 -9.58 -11.99
C SER A 34 7.10 -9.75 -10.71
N LYS A 35 6.28 -10.81 -10.67
CA LYS A 35 5.47 -11.17 -9.50
C LYS A 35 6.03 -12.43 -8.88
N ILE A 36 6.42 -12.36 -7.62
CA ILE A 36 6.84 -13.51 -6.81
C ILE A 36 5.64 -13.96 -5.99
N ILE A 37 5.23 -15.20 -6.16
CA ILE A 37 4.09 -15.78 -5.47
C ILE A 37 4.61 -16.68 -4.35
N VAL A 38 4.19 -16.38 -3.12
CA VAL A 38 4.60 -17.07 -1.90
C VAL A 38 3.36 -17.65 -1.22
N THR A 39 3.31 -18.97 -1.10
CA THR A 39 2.18 -19.68 -0.50
C THR A 39 2.61 -20.70 0.54
N GLY A 40 1.72 -21.04 1.46
CA GLY A 40 1.95 -22.07 2.48
C GLY A 40 2.48 -21.53 3.82
N THR A 41 2.80 -22.41 4.76
CA THR A 41 3.23 -22.02 6.11
C THR A 41 4.67 -21.53 6.11
N ILE A 42 4.91 -20.38 6.74
CA ILE A 42 6.27 -19.85 6.96
C ILE A 42 6.92 -20.67 8.06
N VAL A 43 7.96 -21.44 7.74
CA VAL A 43 8.72 -22.23 8.71
C VAL A 43 10.13 -21.69 8.87
N ARG A 44 10.85 -22.19 9.87
CA ARG A 44 12.22 -21.77 10.15
C ARG A 44 13.14 -22.01 8.94
N GLY A 45 13.80 -20.95 8.48
CA GLY A 45 14.73 -21.00 7.34
C GLY A 45 14.12 -20.50 6.02
N ASP A 46 12.82 -20.23 6.00
CA ASP A 46 12.13 -19.70 4.82
C ASP A 46 12.57 -18.29 4.44
N ALA A 47 13.02 -17.49 5.40
CA ALA A 47 13.62 -16.19 5.08
C ALA A 47 14.87 -16.34 4.21
N LYS A 48 15.72 -17.34 4.49
CA LYS A 48 16.88 -17.63 3.65
C LYS A 48 16.45 -18.15 2.28
N ARG A 49 15.50 -19.09 2.24
CA ARG A 49 14.97 -19.65 0.98
C ARG A 49 14.38 -18.57 0.07
N PHE A 50 13.65 -17.61 0.65
CA PHE A 50 13.11 -16.47 -0.08
C PHE A 50 14.21 -15.57 -0.65
N LYS A 51 15.24 -15.25 0.15
CA LYS A 51 16.39 -14.44 -0.27
C LYS A 51 17.18 -15.13 -1.40
N ASP A 52 17.48 -16.41 -1.23
CA ASP A 52 18.17 -17.20 -2.24
C ASP A 52 17.37 -17.24 -3.55
N PHE A 53 16.05 -17.50 -3.47
CA PHE A 53 15.18 -17.48 -4.64
C PHE A 53 15.18 -16.12 -5.34
N TRP A 54 15.11 -15.02 -4.57
CA TRP A 54 15.18 -13.67 -5.11
C TRP A 54 16.49 -13.45 -5.86
N ASP A 55 17.63 -13.68 -5.21
CA ASP A 55 18.96 -13.43 -5.79
C ASP A 55 19.19 -14.27 -7.05
N GLU A 56 18.64 -15.49 -7.10
CA GLU A 56 18.76 -16.38 -8.26
C GLU A 56 17.82 -16.04 -9.42
N ASN A 57 16.70 -15.33 -9.20
CA ASN A 57 15.65 -15.18 -10.21
C ASN A 57 15.28 -13.74 -10.56
N ALA A 58 15.55 -12.76 -9.69
CA ALA A 58 15.03 -11.40 -9.78
C ALA A 58 15.94 -10.42 -10.55
N TYR A 59 16.51 -10.82 -11.70
CA TYR A 59 17.52 -10.01 -12.42
C TYR A 59 17.01 -9.19 -13.62
N ASP A 60 15.73 -9.31 -14.03
CA ASP A 60 15.21 -8.71 -15.27
C ASP A 60 13.89 -7.92 -15.09
N SER A 61 13.73 -7.16 -14.01
CA SER A 61 12.53 -6.33 -13.82
C SER A 61 12.84 -5.02 -13.10
N TRP A 62 12.07 -3.98 -13.44
CA TRP A 62 12.13 -2.68 -12.77
C TRP A 62 11.25 -2.64 -11.54
N ASN A 63 10.16 -3.42 -11.54
CA ASN A 63 9.23 -3.53 -10.43
C ASN A 63 9.08 -4.99 -9.98
N PHE A 64 8.94 -5.19 -8.68
CA PHE A 64 8.69 -6.50 -8.10
C PHE A 64 7.47 -6.44 -7.19
N ILE A 65 6.59 -7.41 -7.34
CA ILE A 65 5.40 -7.59 -6.51
C ILE A 65 5.54 -8.94 -5.80
N VAL A 66 5.42 -8.97 -4.47
CA VAL A 66 5.38 -10.20 -3.69
C VAL A 66 3.94 -10.46 -3.28
N SER A 67 3.34 -11.47 -3.90
CA SER A 67 1.99 -11.93 -3.59
C SER A 67 2.02 -12.99 -2.50
N LEU A 68 1.25 -12.76 -1.44
CA LEU A 68 1.27 -13.52 -0.21
C LEU A 68 -0.10 -14.18 0.05
N ASP A 69 -0.09 -15.51 0.22
CA ASP A 69 -1.23 -16.29 0.71
C ASP A 69 -0.71 -17.37 1.68
N SER A 70 -0.72 -17.05 2.98
CA SER A 70 -0.12 -17.85 4.03
C SER A 70 -0.84 -17.69 5.38
N PRO A 71 -1.06 -18.78 6.13
CA PRO A 71 -1.58 -18.70 7.50
C PRO A 71 -0.56 -18.15 8.51
N GLY A 72 0.66 -17.82 8.07
CA GLY A 72 1.76 -17.38 8.94
C GLY A 72 2.67 -18.53 9.36
N GLY A 73 3.18 -18.48 10.60
CA GLY A 73 4.13 -19.46 11.15
C GLY A 73 5.29 -18.81 11.91
N SER A 74 6.53 -19.04 11.45
CA SER A 74 7.75 -18.52 12.08
C SER A 74 7.77 -17.00 12.07
N LEU A 75 7.61 -16.41 13.26
CA LEU A 75 7.62 -14.97 13.47
C LEU A 75 8.88 -14.30 12.89
N MET A 76 10.05 -14.86 13.20
CA MET A 76 11.33 -14.28 12.78
C MET A 76 11.51 -14.35 11.27
N ASP A 77 11.14 -15.46 10.62
CA ASP A 77 11.24 -15.57 9.16
C ASP A 77 10.27 -14.60 8.46
N GLY A 78 9.05 -14.43 8.98
CA GLY A 78 8.11 -13.43 8.46
C GLY A 78 8.66 -12.01 8.53
N ILE A 79 9.26 -11.63 9.67
CA ILE A 79 9.90 -10.30 9.83
C ILE A 79 11.09 -10.15 8.88
N GLU A 80 11.97 -11.15 8.79
CA GLU A 80 13.14 -11.10 7.92
C GLU A 80 12.77 -11.02 6.43
N ILE A 81 11.71 -11.73 6.00
CA ILE A 81 11.16 -11.60 4.65
C ILE A 81 10.68 -10.16 4.44
N GLY A 82 9.89 -9.61 5.36
CA GLY A 82 9.39 -8.23 5.24
C GLY A 82 10.49 -7.17 5.20
N GLN A 83 11.54 -7.31 6.02
CA GLN A 83 12.73 -6.44 5.97
C GLN A 83 13.45 -6.53 4.62
N PHE A 84 13.58 -7.73 4.06
CA PHE A 84 14.19 -7.92 2.75
C PHE A 84 13.35 -7.32 1.63
N ILE A 85 12.02 -7.50 1.65
CA ILE A 85 11.08 -6.88 0.72
C ILE A 85 11.23 -5.35 0.75
N ARG A 86 11.22 -4.75 1.94
CA ARG A 86 11.42 -3.31 2.15
C ARG A 86 12.72 -2.82 1.54
N LYS A 87 13.82 -3.51 1.85
CA LYS A 87 15.17 -3.14 1.40
C LYS A 87 15.28 -3.12 -0.13
N ASN A 88 14.58 -4.03 -0.81
CA ASN A 88 14.60 -4.16 -2.26
C ASN A 88 13.51 -3.32 -2.96
N GLY A 89 12.74 -2.51 -2.23
CA GLY A 89 11.71 -1.65 -2.82
C GLY A 89 10.54 -2.42 -3.45
N ALA A 90 10.29 -3.65 -3.02
CA ALA A 90 9.24 -4.49 -3.58
C ALA A 90 7.85 -4.11 -3.04
N HIS A 91 6.82 -4.29 -3.87
CA HIS A 91 5.42 -4.15 -3.49
C HIS A 91 4.95 -5.46 -2.86
N THR A 92 3.92 -5.40 -2.02
CA THR A 92 3.26 -6.60 -1.49
C THR A 92 1.78 -6.58 -1.80
N GLU A 93 1.23 -7.75 -2.09
CA GLU A 93 -0.21 -7.94 -2.28
C GLU A 93 -0.69 -9.19 -1.54
N ILE A 94 -1.94 -9.18 -1.08
CA ILE A 94 -2.62 -10.38 -0.59
C ILE A 94 -3.57 -10.84 -1.69
N ARG A 95 -3.10 -11.83 -2.46
CA ARG A 95 -3.83 -12.47 -3.56
C ARG A 95 -3.47 -13.95 -3.59
N ARG A 96 -4.42 -14.79 -3.98
CA ARG A 96 -4.23 -16.23 -4.14
C ARG A 96 -4.24 -16.55 -5.62
N TYR A 97 -3.34 -17.43 -6.05
CA TYR A 97 -3.25 -17.85 -7.44
C TYR A 97 -3.36 -19.37 -7.55
N SER A 98 -3.77 -19.86 -8.71
CA SER A 98 -3.70 -21.27 -9.04
C SER A 98 -2.26 -21.79 -9.00
N PRO A 99 -2.05 -23.12 -8.82
CA PRO A 99 -0.77 -23.73 -9.10
C PRO A 99 -0.29 -23.43 -10.53
N GLU A 100 1.01 -23.61 -10.76
CA GLU A 100 1.56 -23.51 -12.11
C GLU A 100 0.97 -24.59 -13.02
N ILE A 101 0.50 -24.16 -14.19
CA ILE A 101 -0.01 -25.05 -15.23
C ILE A 101 0.92 -24.94 -16.43
N ALA A 102 1.53 -26.06 -16.83
CA ALA A 102 2.45 -26.10 -17.96
C ALA A 102 1.77 -25.54 -19.24
N GLY A 103 2.42 -24.54 -19.85
CA GLY A 103 1.90 -23.86 -21.04
C GLY A 103 1.01 -22.64 -20.77
N GLN A 104 0.74 -22.30 -19.50
CA GLN A 104 0.10 -21.04 -19.14
C GLN A 104 1.14 -20.03 -18.65
N TYR A 105 1.09 -18.81 -19.22
CA TYR A 105 2.00 -17.71 -18.86
C TYR A 105 1.58 -16.95 -17.60
N TYR A 106 0.30 -17.02 -17.23
CA TYR A 106 -0.28 -16.34 -16.08
C TYR A 106 -1.16 -17.32 -15.31
N ARG A 107 -1.08 -17.26 -13.98
CA ARG A 107 -1.95 -18.02 -13.09
C ARG A 107 -3.29 -17.32 -12.91
N GLU A 108 -4.31 -18.14 -12.75
CA GLU A 108 -5.65 -17.66 -12.45
C GLU A 108 -5.69 -17.20 -11.00
N GLU A 109 -6.16 -15.98 -10.76
CA GLU A 109 -6.47 -15.52 -9.41
C GLU A 109 -7.63 -16.33 -8.83
N ARG A 110 -7.50 -16.68 -7.55
CA ARG A 110 -8.48 -17.44 -6.77
C ARG A 110 -9.00 -16.57 -5.64
N PRO A 111 -10.26 -16.77 -5.23
CA PRO A 111 -10.82 -15.99 -4.15
C PRO A 111 -10.24 -16.37 -2.78
N ASP A 112 -10.59 -15.54 -1.80
CA ASP A 112 -10.38 -15.77 -0.36
C ASP A 112 -8.91 -15.92 0.05
N ALA A 113 -8.02 -15.09 -0.52
CA ALA A 113 -6.61 -15.05 -0.14
C ALA A 113 -6.44 -14.68 1.34
N GLU A 114 -5.52 -15.34 2.05
CA GLU A 114 -5.34 -15.13 3.48
C GLU A 114 -3.88 -14.89 3.83
N CYS A 115 -3.61 -13.88 4.66
CA CYS A 115 -2.26 -13.60 5.13
C CYS A 115 -2.30 -13.24 6.62
N TYR A 116 -2.02 -14.22 7.46
CA TYR A 116 -2.14 -14.09 8.92
C TYR A 116 -0.78 -14.13 9.62
N SER A 117 -0.71 -13.51 10.80
CA SER A 117 0.41 -13.64 11.73
C SER A 117 1.76 -13.26 11.07
N ALA A 118 2.74 -14.16 11.02
CA ALA A 118 4.02 -13.95 10.36
C ALA A 118 3.90 -13.52 8.89
N CYS A 119 2.87 -13.97 8.16
CA CYS A 119 2.61 -13.51 6.79
C CYS A 119 2.25 -12.02 6.77
N ALA A 120 1.35 -11.60 7.67
CA ALA A 120 0.94 -10.21 7.78
C ALA A 120 2.14 -9.31 8.10
N LEU A 121 3.10 -9.79 8.89
CA LEU A 121 4.36 -9.08 9.14
C LEU A 121 5.24 -9.01 7.89
N ALA A 122 5.38 -10.08 7.11
CA ALA A 122 6.08 -10.03 5.83
C ALA A 122 5.43 -9.03 4.85
N PHE A 123 4.10 -9.01 4.79
CA PHE A 123 3.31 -8.07 3.98
C PHE A 123 3.62 -6.61 4.30
N MET A 124 3.81 -6.24 5.56
CA MET A 124 4.17 -4.87 5.96
C MET A 124 5.50 -4.38 5.34
N GLY A 125 6.34 -5.31 4.88
CA GLY A 125 7.56 -5.04 4.12
C GLY A 125 7.37 -4.19 2.86
N GLY A 126 6.20 -4.27 2.23
CA GLY A 126 5.94 -3.64 0.93
C GLY A 126 6.04 -2.11 0.92
N VAL A 127 6.71 -1.55 -0.08
CA VAL A 127 6.71 -0.09 -0.31
C VAL A 127 5.34 0.42 -0.74
N GLU A 128 4.68 -0.36 -1.58
CA GLU A 128 3.24 -0.33 -1.85
C GLU A 128 2.63 -1.63 -1.35
N ARG A 129 1.39 -1.56 -0.89
CA ARG A 129 0.72 -2.66 -0.19
C ARG A 129 -0.73 -2.70 -0.66
N GLU A 130 -1.21 -3.86 -1.07
CA GLU A 130 -2.58 -4.05 -1.53
C GLU A 130 -3.21 -5.29 -0.89
N VAL A 131 -4.48 -5.22 -0.54
CA VAL A 131 -5.27 -6.39 -0.14
C VAL A 131 -6.41 -6.53 -1.13
N ALA A 132 -6.54 -7.70 -1.76
CA ALA A 132 -7.68 -7.96 -2.64
C ALA A 132 -9.00 -7.74 -1.90
N HIS A 133 -10.05 -7.39 -2.65
CA HIS A 133 -11.36 -7.06 -2.07
C HIS A 133 -11.93 -8.18 -1.16
N ASP A 134 -11.67 -9.43 -1.51
CA ASP A 134 -12.04 -10.64 -0.76
C ASP A 134 -10.88 -11.24 0.04
N GLY A 135 -9.70 -10.62 -0.03
CA GLY A 135 -8.52 -11.01 0.74
C GLY A 135 -8.62 -10.61 2.20
N LYS A 136 -7.94 -11.36 3.07
CA LYS A 136 -7.88 -11.11 4.51
C LYS A 136 -6.45 -11.00 4.99
N ILE A 137 -6.19 -9.96 5.76
CA ILE A 137 -4.97 -9.83 6.56
C ILE A 137 -5.34 -9.89 8.03
N GLY A 138 -4.51 -10.51 8.86
CA GLY A 138 -4.79 -10.54 10.29
C GLY A 138 -3.57 -10.62 11.17
N PHE A 139 -3.70 -10.00 12.34
CA PHE A 139 -2.66 -9.84 13.34
C PHE A 139 -3.13 -10.40 14.69
N HIS A 140 -2.21 -10.94 15.46
CA HIS A 140 -2.44 -11.37 16.84
C HIS A 140 -1.15 -11.31 17.65
N GLN A 141 -1.22 -11.49 18.96
CA GLN A 141 -0.07 -11.43 19.85
C GLN A 141 0.88 -12.61 19.59
N PHE A 142 2.17 -12.38 19.78
CA PHE A 142 3.20 -13.42 19.73
C PHE A 142 3.53 -13.92 21.15
N SER A 143 4.22 -15.05 21.23
CA SER A 143 4.78 -15.54 22.50
C SER A 143 6.31 -15.57 22.42
N GLY A 144 6.97 -15.46 23.57
CA GLY A 144 8.41 -15.72 23.70
C GLY A 144 8.81 -17.17 23.42
N GLY A 145 7.90 -18.01 22.93
CA GLY A 145 8.14 -19.42 22.62
C GLY A 145 8.13 -20.32 23.86
N THR A 146 8.56 -21.56 23.66
CA THR A 146 8.77 -22.52 24.74
C THR A 146 10.05 -22.19 25.49
N SER A 147 9.93 -21.74 26.73
CA SER A 147 11.03 -21.42 27.64
C SER A 147 11.04 -22.37 28.84
N THR A 148 12.19 -22.50 29.48
CA THR A 148 12.37 -23.31 30.69
C THR A 148 11.76 -22.68 31.94
N SER A 149 11.44 -21.38 31.91
CA SER A 149 10.78 -20.67 33.01
C SER A 149 9.84 -19.55 32.52
N ALA A 150 8.86 -19.19 33.35
CA ALA A 150 7.96 -18.07 33.03
C ALA A 150 8.72 -16.73 32.93
N THR A 151 9.75 -16.54 33.76
CA THR A 151 10.58 -15.31 33.74
C THR A 151 11.34 -15.18 32.44
N GLU A 152 12.00 -16.25 31.97
CA GLU A 152 12.74 -16.23 30.70
C GLU A 152 11.79 -16.05 29.49
N ALA A 153 10.59 -16.65 29.54
CA ALA A 153 9.55 -16.40 28.53
C ALA A 153 9.12 -14.93 28.50
N MET A 154 8.95 -14.30 29.66
CA MET A 154 8.56 -12.90 29.79
C MET A 154 9.66 -11.97 29.28
N GLU A 155 10.92 -12.19 29.66
CA GLU A 155 12.07 -11.42 29.18
C GLU A 155 12.21 -11.51 27.66
N THR A 156 12.09 -12.72 27.11
CA THR A 156 12.12 -12.95 25.65
C THR A 156 10.96 -12.24 24.96
N THR A 157 9.76 -12.32 25.53
CA THR A 157 8.58 -11.64 24.99
C THR A 157 8.79 -10.12 24.97
N GLN A 158 9.35 -9.52 26.03
CA GLN A 158 9.62 -8.08 26.08
C GLN A 158 10.63 -7.63 25.01
N LEU A 159 11.68 -8.42 24.78
CA LEU A 159 12.65 -8.14 23.73
C LEU A 159 12.01 -8.22 22.33
N ILE A 160 11.19 -9.24 22.08
CA ILE A 160 10.45 -9.38 20.82
C ILE A 160 9.45 -8.23 20.66
N SER A 161 8.76 -7.80 21.72
CA SER A 161 7.86 -6.63 21.70
C SER A 161 8.57 -5.38 21.24
N ALA A 162 9.72 -5.07 21.83
CA ALA A 162 10.49 -3.88 21.47
C ALA A 162 10.98 -3.94 20.01
N PHE A 163 11.48 -5.11 19.59
CA PHE A 163 11.90 -5.33 18.22
C PHE A 163 10.76 -5.19 17.22
N LEU A 164 9.60 -5.78 17.52
CA LEU A 164 8.43 -5.77 16.64
C LEU A 164 7.80 -4.37 16.55
N ALA A 165 7.75 -3.62 17.64
CA ALA A 165 7.34 -2.22 17.63
C ALA A 165 8.27 -1.37 16.73
N GLY A 166 9.60 -1.59 16.83
CA GLY A 166 10.59 -0.99 15.94
C GLY A 166 10.36 -1.36 14.47
N TYR A 167 10.18 -2.65 14.19
CA TYR A 167 9.90 -3.17 12.85
C TYR A 167 8.65 -2.54 12.23
N LEU A 168 7.51 -2.55 12.94
CA LEU A 168 6.25 -1.99 12.43
C LEU A 168 6.37 -0.48 12.17
N ARG A 169 7.06 0.25 13.04
CA ARG A 169 7.38 1.67 12.83
C ARG A 169 8.22 1.87 11.57
N ASP A 170 9.26 1.06 11.37
CA ASP A 170 10.13 1.14 10.19
C ASP A 170 9.38 0.78 8.89
N MET A 171 8.32 -0.03 8.99
CA MET A 171 7.38 -0.31 7.89
C MET A 171 6.31 0.79 7.70
N GLY A 172 6.29 1.80 8.55
CA GLY A 172 5.38 2.94 8.51
C GLY A 172 4.03 2.70 9.18
N ALA A 173 3.83 1.59 9.89
CA ALA A 173 2.59 1.36 10.62
C ALA A 173 2.36 2.42 11.70
N LYS A 174 1.09 2.68 12.02
CA LYS A 174 0.74 3.49 13.18
C LYS A 174 0.92 2.68 14.47
N PRO A 175 1.35 3.29 15.60
CA PRO A 175 1.56 2.58 16.87
C PRO A 175 0.36 1.74 17.33
N GLU A 176 -0.85 2.19 17.03
CA GLU A 176 -2.11 1.55 17.34
C GLU A 176 -2.19 0.12 16.75
N LEU A 177 -1.54 -0.15 15.60
CA LEU A 177 -1.48 -1.51 15.06
C LEU A 177 -0.79 -2.48 16.03
N PHE A 178 0.30 -2.03 16.66
CA PHE A 178 1.00 -2.84 17.65
C PHE A 178 0.12 -3.07 18.90
N GLU A 179 -0.65 -2.06 19.32
CA GLU A 179 -1.61 -2.18 20.42
C GLU A 179 -2.72 -3.20 20.12
N HIS A 180 -3.36 -3.09 18.94
CA HIS A 180 -4.40 -4.04 18.51
C HIS A 180 -3.87 -5.47 18.40
N MET A 181 -2.70 -5.64 17.78
CA MET A 181 -2.03 -6.93 17.65
C MET A 181 -1.69 -7.52 19.03
N SER A 182 -1.09 -6.73 19.93
CA SER A 182 -0.67 -7.20 21.25
C SER A 182 -1.85 -7.47 22.20
N GLY A 183 -2.99 -6.80 21.98
CA GLY A 183 -4.23 -7.05 22.73
C GLY A 183 -5.06 -8.22 22.21
N THR A 184 -4.70 -8.79 21.06
CA THR A 184 -5.42 -9.91 20.44
C THR A 184 -4.74 -11.22 20.83
N SER A 185 -5.42 -12.09 21.58
CA SER A 185 -4.85 -13.38 22.01
C SER A 185 -4.56 -14.33 20.83
N PRO A 186 -3.69 -15.34 20.98
CA PRO A 186 -3.22 -16.17 19.87
C PRO A 186 -4.31 -17.07 19.28
N GLU A 187 -5.37 -17.35 20.05
CA GLU A 187 -6.57 -18.05 19.59
C GLU A 187 -7.57 -17.15 18.85
N ASN A 188 -7.33 -15.84 18.83
CA ASN A 188 -8.13 -14.85 18.13
C ASN A 188 -7.32 -14.18 17.00
N MET A 189 -8.02 -13.43 16.15
CA MET A 189 -7.39 -12.68 15.05
C MET A 189 -8.02 -11.30 14.95
N PHE A 190 -7.18 -10.26 14.96
CA PHE A 190 -7.58 -8.93 14.55
C PHE A 190 -7.49 -8.87 13.03
N VAL A 191 -8.65 -8.89 12.38
CA VAL A 191 -8.79 -8.72 10.94
C VAL A 191 -9.28 -7.29 10.68
N PRO A 192 -8.44 -6.37 10.18
CA PRO A 192 -8.81 -4.98 9.99
C PRO A 192 -9.90 -4.81 8.93
N SER A 193 -10.86 -3.93 9.20
CA SER A 193 -11.76 -3.39 8.17
C SER A 193 -11.01 -2.53 7.15
N ALA A 194 -11.63 -2.25 6.00
CA ALA A 194 -11.05 -1.36 4.98
C ALA A 194 -10.63 0.01 5.54
N ARG A 195 -11.41 0.54 6.50
CA ARG A 195 -11.08 1.80 7.19
C ARG A 195 -9.84 1.64 8.07
N GLU A 196 -9.73 0.54 8.81
CA GLU A 196 -8.58 0.27 9.68
C GLU A 196 -7.31 -0.04 8.88
N LEU A 197 -7.43 -0.70 7.73
CA LEU A 197 -6.29 -0.92 6.83
C LEU A 197 -5.59 0.41 6.50
N SER A 198 -6.36 1.44 6.20
CA SER A 198 -5.83 2.78 5.96
C SER A 198 -5.44 3.49 7.25
N ALA A 199 -6.31 3.53 8.26
CA ALA A 199 -6.10 4.31 9.48
C ALA A 199 -4.85 3.86 10.25
N LEU A 200 -4.55 2.56 10.24
CA LEU A 200 -3.37 1.96 10.87
C LEU A 200 -2.15 1.93 9.94
N ASN A 201 -2.29 2.46 8.71
CA ASN A 201 -1.30 2.44 7.64
C ASN A 201 -0.78 1.03 7.33
N ILE A 202 -1.68 0.03 7.31
CA ILE A 202 -1.45 -1.35 6.85
C ILE A 202 -1.48 -1.40 5.32
N VAL A 203 -2.43 -0.69 4.72
CA VAL A 203 -2.48 -0.38 3.29
C VAL A 203 -2.37 1.14 3.19
N PRO A 204 -1.19 1.68 2.84
CA PRO A 204 -1.02 3.12 2.67
C PRO A 204 -1.94 3.63 1.58
N GLN A 205 -2.66 4.73 1.84
CA GLN A 205 -3.38 5.43 0.77
C GLN A 205 -2.33 6.08 -0.15
N LEU A 206 -2.22 5.58 -1.38
CA LEU A 206 -1.21 6.01 -2.35
C LEU A 206 -1.59 7.30 -3.10
N GLY A 207 -2.75 7.88 -2.82
CA GLY A 207 -3.21 9.16 -3.40
C GLY A 207 -3.19 10.31 -2.39
N PHE A 208 -3.45 11.52 -2.90
CA PHE A 208 -3.77 12.71 -2.11
C PHE A 208 -5.10 12.50 -1.38
N HIS A 209 -5.08 12.56 -0.05
CA HIS A 209 -6.24 12.33 0.80
C HIS A 209 -6.24 13.29 2.00
N GLU A 210 -7.34 13.30 2.77
CA GLU A 210 -7.50 14.11 3.98
C GLU A 210 -7.16 15.60 3.75
N PHE A 211 -7.78 16.21 2.74
CA PHE A 211 -7.49 17.59 2.38
C PHE A 211 -7.78 18.53 3.56
N LYS A 212 -6.81 19.37 3.87
CA LYS A 212 -6.89 20.37 4.95
C LYS A 212 -7.37 21.68 4.39
N LEU A 213 -8.53 22.14 4.89
CA LEU A 213 -9.06 23.45 4.57
C LEU A 213 -8.34 24.53 5.40
N MET A 214 -7.79 25.55 4.74
CA MET A 214 -7.08 26.63 5.42
C MET A 214 -7.18 27.98 4.68
N PRO A 215 -7.11 29.11 5.41
CA PRO A 215 -6.98 30.41 4.78
C PRO A 215 -5.56 30.62 4.23
N LYS A 216 -5.45 31.12 2.99
CA LYS A 216 -4.17 31.46 2.34
C LYS A 216 -4.36 32.70 1.46
N ASP A 217 -3.59 33.76 1.71
CA ASP A 217 -3.62 35.02 0.95
C ASP A 217 -5.03 35.60 0.75
N GLY A 218 -5.90 35.49 1.77
CA GLY A 218 -7.28 35.98 1.73
C GLY A 218 -8.26 35.08 0.96
N LEU A 219 -7.81 33.89 0.52
CA LEU A 219 -8.63 32.85 -0.09
C LEU A 219 -8.80 31.68 0.89
N ILE A 220 -9.78 30.82 0.61
CA ILE A 220 -9.91 29.51 1.25
C ILE A 220 -9.40 28.46 0.27
N VAL A 221 -8.41 27.68 0.72
CA VAL A 221 -7.81 26.61 -0.07
C VAL A 221 -7.98 25.29 0.65
N ALA A 222 -8.03 24.19 -0.09
CA ALA A 222 -7.89 22.85 0.46
C ALA A 222 -6.62 22.23 -0.09
N THR A 223 -5.75 21.70 0.78
CA THR A 223 -4.46 21.13 0.39
C THR A 223 -4.26 19.73 0.96
N ALA A 224 -3.63 18.86 0.18
CA ALA A 224 -3.14 17.56 0.61
C ALA A 224 -1.72 17.33 0.08
N VAL A 225 -0.90 16.65 0.87
CA VAL A 225 0.46 16.24 0.51
C VAL A 225 0.50 14.73 0.32
N ASN A 226 1.37 14.26 -0.59
CA ASN A 226 1.68 12.85 -0.72
C ASN A 226 3.20 12.70 -0.87
N GLU A 227 3.86 12.40 0.24
CA GLU A 227 5.32 12.27 0.31
C GLU A 227 5.88 11.15 -0.57
N ARG A 228 5.04 10.19 -0.97
CA ARG A 228 5.42 9.05 -1.81
C ARG A 228 5.20 9.30 -3.30
N ASN A 229 4.40 10.31 -3.66
CA ASN A 229 4.08 10.58 -5.06
C ASN A 229 5.29 11.11 -5.85
N PRO A 230 6.17 11.96 -5.30
CA PRO A 230 7.43 12.30 -5.97
C PRO A 230 8.36 11.08 -6.07
N GLY A 231 8.27 10.36 -7.17
CA GLY A 231 9.19 9.28 -7.54
C GLY A 231 10.32 9.79 -8.45
N PRO A 232 11.12 8.88 -9.04
CA PRO A 232 12.18 9.25 -9.99
C PRO A 232 11.69 10.05 -11.21
N LEU A 233 10.41 9.91 -11.58
CA LEU A 233 9.80 10.53 -12.76
C LEU A 233 8.68 11.52 -12.45
N GLU A 234 8.01 11.37 -11.30
CA GLU A 234 6.87 12.19 -10.88
C GLU A 234 7.34 13.33 -9.96
N ARG A 235 6.77 14.52 -10.12
CA ARG A 235 7.19 15.73 -9.38
C ARG A 235 6.13 16.23 -8.42
N LEU A 236 4.88 15.78 -8.59
CA LEU A 236 3.78 16.27 -7.78
C LEU A 236 3.91 15.77 -6.34
N TYR A 237 4.04 16.71 -5.41
CA TYR A 237 4.13 16.47 -3.97
C TYR A 237 2.91 16.96 -3.22
N GLU A 238 2.28 18.05 -3.67
CA GLU A 238 1.13 18.67 -3.03
C GLU A 238 0.10 19.12 -4.08
N ILE A 239 -1.18 18.83 -3.81
CA ILE A 239 -2.32 19.35 -4.56
C ILE A 239 -3.04 20.37 -3.69
N GLU A 240 -3.36 21.51 -4.27
CA GLU A 240 -4.19 22.53 -3.65
C GLU A 240 -5.35 22.91 -4.56
N THR A 241 -6.57 22.96 -4.02
CA THR A 241 -7.76 23.41 -4.73
C THR A 241 -8.23 24.75 -4.17
N LEU A 242 -8.68 25.65 -5.06
CA LEU A 242 -9.14 26.98 -4.68
C LEU A 242 -10.08 27.59 -5.71
N CYS A 243 -10.84 28.61 -5.29
CA CYS A 243 -11.55 29.52 -6.16
C CYS A 243 -10.75 30.82 -6.34
N TRP A 244 -10.45 31.19 -7.59
CA TRP A 244 -9.88 32.51 -7.91
C TRP A 244 -10.61 33.19 -9.06
N LYS A 245 -11.09 34.41 -8.82
CA LYS A 245 -11.88 35.20 -9.79
C LYS A 245 -13.02 34.39 -10.42
N LYS A 246 -13.81 33.70 -9.58
CA LYS A 246 -14.95 32.85 -9.98
C LYS A 246 -14.56 31.67 -10.89
N ARG A 247 -13.29 31.27 -10.89
CA ARG A 247 -12.81 30.08 -11.60
C ARG A 247 -12.24 29.07 -10.60
N PRO A 248 -12.66 27.80 -10.67
CA PRO A 248 -12.02 26.73 -9.91
C PRO A 248 -10.62 26.46 -10.46
N ILE A 249 -9.64 26.38 -9.55
CA ILE A 249 -8.23 26.14 -9.87
C ILE A 249 -7.70 24.97 -9.04
N ILE A 250 -6.88 24.14 -9.68
CA ILE A 250 -6.03 23.14 -9.02
C ILE A 250 -4.57 23.57 -9.20
N ASN A 251 -3.88 23.85 -8.10
CA ASN A 251 -2.45 24.10 -8.08
C ASN A 251 -1.70 22.79 -7.76
N LEU A 252 -0.61 22.58 -8.48
CA LEU A 252 0.25 21.42 -8.39
C LEU A 252 1.63 21.87 -7.92
N TYR A 253 2.15 21.31 -6.85
CA TYR A 253 3.43 21.72 -6.26
C TYR A 253 4.43 20.56 -6.18
N ALA A 254 5.71 20.88 -6.36
CA ALA A 254 6.84 20.04 -6.00
C ALA A 254 7.12 20.11 -4.49
N VAL A 255 8.06 19.27 -4.02
CA VAL A 255 8.54 19.33 -2.63
C VAL A 255 9.15 20.71 -2.36
N GLU A 256 10.07 21.13 -3.24
CA GLU A 256 10.85 22.37 -3.15
C GLU A 256 11.22 22.91 -4.54
N ASP A 257 11.75 24.13 -4.62
CA ASP A 257 12.04 24.82 -5.88
C ASP A 257 13.03 24.04 -6.78
N GLY A 258 14.00 23.33 -6.19
CA GLY A 258 15.00 22.54 -6.92
C GLY A 258 14.42 21.33 -7.67
N GLN A 259 13.21 20.90 -7.30
CA GLN A 259 12.46 19.81 -7.96
C GLN A 259 11.34 20.34 -8.87
N GLY A 260 11.30 21.66 -9.09
CA GLY A 260 10.37 22.33 -9.99
C GLY A 260 10.61 22.01 -11.47
N LEU A 261 9.86 22.69 -12.34
CA LEU A 261 10.05 22.57 -13.79
C LEU A 261 11.28 23.37 -14.23
N SER A 262 12.12 22.78 -15.10
CA SER A 262 13.14 23.56 -15.80
C SER A 262 12.49 24.60 -16.72
N PRO A 263 13.20 25.68 -17.10
CA PRO A 263 12.71 26.64 -18.08
C PRO A 263 12.29 25.99 -19.41
N GLU A 264 13.05 25.01 -19.89
CA GLU A 264 12.73 24.28 -21.13
C GLU A 264 11.44 23.47 -20.99
N MET A 265 11.23 22.89 -19.81
CA MET A 265 10.03 22.12 -19.48
C MET A 265 8.78 22.99 -19.33
N ALA A 266 8.91 24.27 -18.99
CA ALA A 266 7.77 25.20 -18.83
C ALA A 266 7.52 26.12 -20.05
N THR A 267 8.47 26.19 -20.99
CA THR A 267 8.40 27.07 -22.17
C THR A 267 7.50 26.51 -23.27
N ARG A 268 6.43 27.22 -23.64
CA ARG A 268 5.44 26.79 -24.65
C ARG A 268 5.98 26.31 -26.01
N SER A 269 7.19 26.70 -26.42
CA SER A 269 7.82 26.28 -27.67
C SER A 269 8.62 24.97 -27.57
N THR A 270 9.05 24.58 -26.37
CA THR A 270 9.87 23.39 -26.08
C THR A 270 9.14 22.39 -25.21
N THR A 271 8.16 22.85 -24.45
CA THR A 271 7.30 22.04 -23.62
C THR A 271 6.38 21.22 -24.50
N HIS A 272 6.43 19.91 -24.32
CA HIS A 272 5.56 18.98 -25.01
C HIS A 272 4.21 18.76 -24.31
N ILE A 273 3.77 19.73 -23.51
CA ILE A 273 2.51 19.71 -22.75
C ILE A 273 1.44 20.44 -23.56
N ASP A 274 0.41 19.71 -23.94
CA ASP A 274 -0.71 20.19 -24.75
C ASP A 274 -1.99 20.42 -23.94
N GLY A 275 -2.01 20.03 -22.67
CA GLY A 275 -3.18 20.10 -21.83
C GLY A 275 -3.08 19.24 -20.57
N PHE A 276 -4.25 18.96 -20.00
CA PHE A 276 -4.40 18.06 -18.87
C PHE A 276 -5.76 17.36 -18.92
N ARG A 277 -5.86 16.25 -18.19
CA ARG A 277 -7.08 15.48 -18.00
C ARG A 277 -7.41 15.40 -16.51
N ILE A 278 -8.70 15.51 -16.21
CA ILE A 278 -9.25 15.23 -14.89
C ILE A 278 -10.18 14.03 -15.03
N ASP A 279 -9.85 12.93 -14.36
CA ASP A 279 -10.73 11.78 -14.26
C ASP A 279 -11.46 11.82 -12.92
N THR A 280 -12.77 11.59 -12.94
CA THR A 280 -13.62 11.52 -11.75
C THR A 280 -14.55 10.33 -11.87
N ILE A 281 -15.25 9.99 -10.78
CA ILE A 281 -16.34 9.02 -10.82
C ILE A 281 -17.46 9.38 -11.83
N SER A 282 -17.59 10.66 -12.19
CA SER A 282 -18.61 11.17 -13.11
C SER A 282 -18.15 11.19 -14.58
N GLY A 283 -16.89 10.84 -14.85
CA GLY A 283 -16.31 10.83 -16.19
C GLY A 283 -14.94 11.50 -16.28
N SER A 284 -14.40 11.52 -17.49
CA SER A 284 -13.11 12.10 -17.87
C SER A 284 -13.29 13.44 -18.60
N TYR A 285 -12.48 14.42 -18.24
CA TYR A 285 -12.55 15.79 -18.77
C TYR A 285 -11.17 16.25 -19.24
N GLU A 286 -11.05 16.59 -20.51
CA GLU A 286 -9.80 17.05 -21.11
C GLU A 286 -9.81 18.57 -21.36
N TYR A 287 -8.67 19.19 -21.10
CA TYR A 287 -8.47 20.63 -21.23
C TYR A 287 -7.20 20.89 -22.02
N GLY A 288 -7.28 21.75 -23.03
CA GLY A 288 -6.10 22.17 -23.78
C GLY A 288 -5.20 23.15 -23.03
N LYS A 289 -4.05 23.46 -23.64
CA LYS A 289 -2.98 24.35 -23.15
C LYS A 289 -3.41 25.73 -22.63
N ASP A 290 -4.58 26.22 -23.04
CA ASP A 290 -5.08 27.53 -22.62
C ASP A 290 -5.63 27.53 -21.18
N ASN A 291 -5.91 26.34 -20.63
CA ASN A 291 -6.41 26.15 -19.27
C ASN A 291 -5.32 25.76 -18.27
N ILE A 292 -4.05 25.72 -18.70
CA ILE A 292 -2.91 25.39 -17.84
C ILE A 292 -1.88 26.50 -17.89
N ARG A 293 -1.34 26.86 -16.73
CA ARG A 293 -0.19 27.72 -16.58
C ARG A 293 0.93 26.97 -15.89
N LEU A 294 2.12 26.98 -16.49
CA LEU A 294 3.32 26.35 -15.95
C LEU A 294 4.25 27.42 -15.33
N TYR A 295 5.01 27.01 -14.33
CA TYR A 295 5.85 27.89 -13.54
C TYR A 295 7.26 27.29 -13.44
N PRO A 296 8.23 27.82 -14.20
CA PRO A 296 9.61 27.33 -14.14
C PRO A 296 10.33 27.79 -12.87
N ASN A 297 11.24 26.96 -12.38
CA ASN A 297 12.11 27.22 -11.23
C ASN A 297 11.34 27.63 -9.96
N GLN A 298 10.15 27.08 -9.79
CA GLN A 298 9.29 27.34 -8.63
C GLN A 298 8.79 26.01 -8.10
N ARG A 299 8.49 26.00 -6.80
CA ARG A 299 7.76 24.92 -6.15
C ARG A 299 6.38 24.72 -6.76
N LEU A 300 5.66 25.80 -7.08
CA LEU A 300 4.44 25.71 -7.87
C LEU A 300 4.84 25.24 -9.28
N LEU A 301 4.35 24.07 -9.69
CA LEU A 301 4.63 23.48 -11.00
C LEU A 301 3.64 24.00 -12.04
N ALA A 302 2.35 23.91 -11.71
CA ALA A 302 1.26 24.26 -12.61
C ALA A 302 0.01 24.73 -11.87
N SER A 303 -0.77 25.59 -12.53
CA SER A 303 -2.14 25.93 -12.15
C SER A 303 -3.08 25.50 -13.28
N LEU A 304 -4.04 24.65 -12.94
CA LEU A 304 -5.05 24.10 -13.84
C LEU A 304 -6.38 24.79 -13.60
N VAL A 305 -7.00 25.34 -14.65
CA VAL A 305 -8.32 25.97 -14.59
C VAL A 305 -9.36 25.00 -15.10
N ILE A 306 -10.38 24.70 -14.30
CA ILE A 306 -11.41 23.71 -14.65
C ILE A 306 -12.81 24.32 -14.65
N ASP A 307 -13.76 23.64 -15.26
CA ASP A 307 -15.17 24.04 -15.20
C ASP A 307 -15.77 23.79 -13.81
N PRO A 308 -16.73 24.61 -13.34
CA PRO A 308 -17.42 24.40 -12.06
C PRO A 308 -18.09 23.02 -11.93
N LYS A 309 -18.55 22.42 -13.04
CA LYS A 309 -19.11 21.06 -13.04
C LYS A 309 -18.06 20.00 -12.67
N VAL A 310 -16.82 20.17 -13.12
CA VAL A 310 -15.71 19.24 -12.86
C VAL A 310 -15.20 19.44 -11.44
N ALA A 311 -15.14 20.70 -10.96
CA ALA A 311 -14.83 21.00 -9.56
C ALA A 311 -15.82 20.34 -8.58
N ARG A 312 -17.13 20.36 -8.89
CA ARG A 312 -18.16 19.61 -8.16
C ARG A 312 -17.92 18.09 -8.20
N ALA A 313 -17.63 17.54 -9.37
CA ALA A 313 -17.39 16.10 -9.53
C ALA A 313 -16.14 15.64 -8.75
N LEU A 314 -15.07 16.43 -8.79
CA LEU A 314 -13.82 16.15 -8.07
C LEU A 314 -14.00 16.23 -6.54
N GLY A 315 -14.76 17.21 -6.05
CA GLY A 315 -15.08 17.26 -4.62
C GLY A 315 -16.07 16.19 -4.15
N GLY A 316 -16.79 15.55 -5.08
CA GLY A 316 -17.81 14.54 -4.80
C GLY A 316 -17.30 13.10 -4.70
N GLY A 317 -16.03 12.82 -5.00
CA GLY A 317 -15.46 11.47 -4.93
C GLY A 317 -14.00 11.41 -5.35
N SER A 318 -13.41 10.21 -5.39
CA SER A 318 -12.04 10.01 -5.87
C SER A 318 -11.89 10.45 -7.32
N GLY A 319 -10.67 10.84 -7.69
CA GLY A 319 -10.34 11.28 -9.03
C GLY A 319 -8.85 11.20 -9.33
N MET A 320 -8.47 11.64 -10.51
CA MET A 320 -7.07 11.72 -10.93
C MET A 320 -6.84 12.99 -11.71
N VAL A 321 -5.71 13.63 -11.44
CA VAL A 321 -5.19 14.76 -12.22
C VAL A 321 -4.01 14.25 -13.03
N ALA A 322 -4.01 14.49 -14.33
CA ALA A 322 -2.90 14.12 -15.22
C ALA A 322 -2.59 15.26 -16.20
N VAL A 323 -1.37 15.78 -16.17
CA VAL A 323 -0.84 16.72 -17.16
C VAL A 323 -0.08 15.91 -18.20
N ASN A 324 -0.55 15.93 -19.44
CA ASN A 324 -0.04 15.06 -20.50
C ASN A 324 1.19 15.69 -21.18
N SER A 325 2.05 14.84 -21.73
CA SER A 325 3.13 15.26 -22.64
C SER A 325 3.19 14.34 -23.86
N TYR A 326 3.41 14.89 -25.05
CA TYR A 326 3.46 14.13 -26.30
C TYR A 326 4.84 13.56 -26.66
N THR A 327 5.89 13.82 -25.86
CA THR A 327 7.24 13.25 -26.08
C THR A 327 7.77 12.39 -24.94
N ALA A 328 7.26 12.57 -23.72
CA ALA A 328 7.34 11.53 -22.70
C ALA A 328 6.23 10.51 -22.97
N SER A 329 6.29 9.30 -22.43
CA SER A 329 5.34 8.19 -22.63
C SER A 329 3.89 8.43 -22.17
N GLY A 330 3.42 9.68 -22.11
CA GLY A 330 2.01 10.06 -22.00
C GLY A 330 1.67 10.99 -20.83
N VAL A 331 2.45 10.99 -19.74
CA VAL A 331 2.13 11.72 -18.50
C VAL A 331 3.37 12.41 -17.95
N PHE A 332 3.24 13.70 -17.62
CA PHE A 332 4.32 14.56 -17.15
C PHE A 332 4.21 14.91 -15.66
N ILE A 333 2.99 15.14 -15.18
CA ILE A 333 2.67 15.36 -13.76
C ILE A 333 1.34 14.67 -13.49
N SER A 334 1.26 13.82 -12.48
CA SER A 334 0.03 13.13 -12.11
C SER A 334 -0.13 12.92 -10.61
N GLY A 335 -1.40 12.86 -10.20
CA GLY A 335 -1.76 12.57 -8.81
C GLY A 335 -3.17 12.02 -8.73
N ARG A 336 -3.31 10.90 -8.02
CA ARG A 336 -4.63 10.37 -7.65
C ARG A 336 -5.14 11.09 -6.41
N ILE A 337 -6.39 11.53 -6.43
CA ILE A 337 -7.11 12.06 -5.27
C ILE A 337 -8.00 10.94 -4.73
N GLU A 338 -7.82 10.58 -3.47
CA GLU A 338 -8.63 9.59 -2.78
C GLU A 338 -9.56 10.31 -1.82
N ALA A 339 -10.87 10.16 -2.04
CA ALA A 339 -11.91 10.78 -1.24
C ALA A 339 -12.75 9.72 -0.51
N PRO A 340 -13.24 10.00 0.71
CA PRO A 340 -14.17 9.11 1.38
C PRO A 340 -15.52 9.00 0.62
N PRO A 341 -16.37 8.02 0.96
CA PRO A 341 -17.73 7.95 0.43
C PRO A 341 -18.48 9.27 0.64
N GLY A 342 -18.99 9.87 -0.44
CA GLY A 342 -19.65 11.18 -0.42
C GLY A 342 -18.73 12.36 -0.72
N GLY A 343 -17.44 12.12 -0.99
CA GLY A 343 -16.48 13.13 -1.43
C GLY A 343 -15.72 13.82 -0.30
N ASP A 344 -14.76 14.67 -0.68
CA ASP A 344 -13.96 15.44 0.25
C ASP A 344 -14.57 16.85 0.45
N GLN A 345 -15.05 17.10 1.67
CA GLN A 345 -15.73 18.35 2.00
C GLN A 345 -14.79 19.57 1.98
N ALA A 346 -13.49 19.39 2.22
CA ALA A 346 -12.54 20.49 2.12
C ALA A 346 -12.38 20.92 0.66
N ILE A 347 -12.28 19.96 -0.28
CA ILE A 347 -12.24 20.27 -1.71
C ILE A 347 -13.49 21.07 -2.12
N LEU A 348 -14.69 20.59 -1.77
CA LEU A 348 -15.95 21.30 -2.07
C LEU A 348 -15.98 22.71 -1.45
N ALA A 349 -15.55 22.85 -0.20
CA ALA A 349 -15.52 24.14 0.49
C ALA A 349 -14.55 25.13 -0.17
N SER A 350 -13.39 24.68 -0.66
CA SER A 350 -12.40 25.52 -1.35
C SER A 350 -12.92 26.09 -2.68
N PHE A 351 -13.89 25.41 -3.31
CA PHE A 351 -14.52 25.86 -4.54
C PHE A 351 -15.81 26.65 -4.33
N ARG A 352 -16.30 26.81 -3.10
CA ARG A 352 -17.63 27.35 -2.78
C ARG A 352 -17.97 28.64 -3.54
N ASP A 353 -17.01 29.54 -3.72
CA ASP A 353 -17.25 30.84 -4.37
C ASP A 353 -17.29 30.79 -5.90
N CYS A 354 -16.94 29.67 -6.53
CA CYS A 354 -17.01 29.45 -7.99
C CYS A 354 -17.95 28.31 -8.42
N LEU A 355 -18.63 27.65 -7.49
CA LEU A 355 -19.62 26.60 -7.78
C LEU A 355 -21.02 27.16 -8.02
#